data_AF-A0A973BCZ7-F1
#
_entry.id   AF-A0A973BCZ7-F1
#
_cell.length_a   1.000
_cell.length_b   1.000
_cell.length_c   1.000
_cell.angle_alpha   90.00
_cell.angle_beta   90.00
_cell.angle_gamma   90.00
#
_symmetry.space_group_name_H-M   'P 1'
#
loop_
_entity.id
_entity.type
_entity.pdbx_description
1 polymer ?
#
loop_
_entity_poly.entity_id
_entity_poly.type
_entity_poly.pdbx_seq_one_letter_code
_entity_poly.pdbx_strand_id
1 'polypeptide(L)'
;MYKISICFLLLISNIVYPQDTIKPISITDTQKRFEIVGELGVKLGATVTVEGKIIEGPYKGYEGGPNLLIQTINDFSNQKLIEIPIRPYWGNFGEGSLPEIKTGKTYRFRVYETGKYVGIPHEAYKEANVLIQTSGFYFKNELVVISGEIIEGISINPSDFLDREALILGVAKNINNIPHIIGQNWKLELIGGQKWKKDDLGKQVEVYGLVKKSENKISYYVENTEPRFRHLEDMLNDTVKLRGQARSTNGQWWFHYRGTDLFVENMNQMPGWTTSNHFRPIEISGILKSIDAKDVDKGEIESHLYCNGDYVIVNPSWIPIDRLLIPEIEEMSD
;
A
#
# COMPACT_ATOMS: atom_id res chain seq x y z
N MET A 1 48.49 7.41 -49.80
CA MET A 1 48.43 6.30 -48.82
C MET A 1 47.22 6.55 -47.92
N TYR A 2 46.15 5.78 -48.08
CA TYR A 2 44.94 5.90 -47.27
C TYR A 2 45.05 5.02 -46.02
N LYS A 3 44.93 5.62 -44.83
CA LYS A 3 44.83 4.89 -43.56
C LYS A 3 43.37 4.48 -43.34
N ILE A 4 43.08 3.20 -43.49
CA ILE A 4 41.79 2.60 -43.11
C ILE A 4 41.81 2.39 -41.60
N SER A 5 41.00 3.15 -40.87
CA SER A 5 40.80 2.98 -39.44
C SER A 5 39.73 1.92 -39.22
N ILE A 6 40.14 0.72 -38.82
CA ILE A 6 39.25 -0.40 -38.51
C ILE A 6 38.73 -0.19 -37.09
N CYS A 7 37.49 0.30 -36.97
CA CYS A 7 36.76 0.29 -35.70
C CYS A 7 36.39 -1.15 -35.33
N PHE A 8 37.11 -1.72 -34.37
CA PHE A 8 36.74 -2.97 -33.71
C PHE A 8 35.49 -2.70 -32.84
N LEU A 9 34.31 -3.06 -33.36
CA LEU A 9 33.10 -3.19 -32.54
C LEU A 9 33.26 -4.43 -31.65
N LEU A 10 33.66 -4.23 -30.40
CA LEU A 10 33.55 -5.24 -29.35
C LEU A 10 32.05 -5.46 -29.07
N LEU A 11 31.48 -6.49 -29.69
CA LEU A 11 30.21 -7.08 -29.28
C LEU A 11 30.42 -7.73 -27.91
N ILE A 12 30.21 -6.95 -26.84
CA ILE A 12 30.08 -7.49 -25.49
C ILE A 12 28.69 -8.09 -25.42
N SER A 13 28.56 -9.38 -25.75
CA SER A 13 27.35 -10.14 -25.43
C SER A 13 27.23 -10.22 -23.91
N ASN A 14 26.46 -9.30 -23.33
CA ASN A 14 25.98 -9.43 -21.96
C ASN A 14 25.14 -10.70 -21.89
N ILE A 15 25.77 -11.80 -21.47
CA ILE A 15 25.08 -13.00 -21.03
C ILE A 15 24.40 -12.61 -19.73
N VAL A 16 23.17 -12.12 -19.84
CA VAL A 16 22.27 -11.93 -18.69
C VAL A 16 21.93 -13.33 -18.21
N TYR A 17 22.68 -13.83 -17.23
CA TYR A 17 22.26 -15.02 -16.50
C TYR A 17 20.96 -14.67 -15.76
N PRO A 18 19.85 -15.41 -15.97
CA PRO A 18 18.65 -15.21 -15.16
C PRO A 18 19.04 -15.50 -13.70
N GLN A 19 19.13 -14.45 -12.88
CA GLN A 19 19.53 -14.55 -11.47
C GLN A 19 18.43 -15.15 -10.57
N ASP A 20 17.25 -15.44 -11.12
CA ASP A 20 16.08 -15.86 -10.34
C ASP A 20 15.85 -17.38 -10.37
N THR A 21 16.91 -18.18 -10.25
CA THR A 21 16.69 -19.62 -9.97
C THR A 21 16.34 -19.79 -8.51
N ILE A 22 15.10 -20.21 -8.23
CA ILE A 22 14.63 -20.57 -6.88
C ILE A 22 15.57 -21.64 -6.32
N LYS A 23 16.35 -21.27 -5.29
CA LYS A 23 17.25 -22.21 -4.63
C LYS A 23 16.50 -22.93 -3.51
N PRO A 24 16.31 -24.26 -3.59
CA PRO A 24 15.70 -25.00 -2.49
C PRO A 24 16.59 -24.91 -1.25
N ILE A 25 15.98 -24.62 -0.10
CA ILE A 25 16.65 -24.57 1.20
C ILE A 25 16.06 -25.67 2.07
N SER A 26 16.91 -26.53 2.64
CA SER A 26 16.46 -27.51 3.63
C SER A 26 16.03 -26.80 4.91
N ILE A 27 14.93 -27.23 5.53
CA ILE A 27 14.49 -26.70 6.83
C ILE A 27 15.55 -26.88 7.92
N THR A 28 16.46 -27.85 7.76
CA THR A 28 17.57 -28.06 8.70
C THR A 28 18.73 -27.08 8.53
N ASP A 29 18.78 -26.34 7.42
CA ASP A 29 19.83 -25.35 7.11
C ASP A 29 19.48 -23.92 7.55
N THR A 30 18.20 -23.65 7.85
CA THR A 30 17.62 -22.34 8.22
C THR A 30 18.08 -21.79 9.58
N GLN A 31 18.97 -22.51 10.25
CA GLN A 31 19.61 -22.10 11.50
C GLN A 31 21.14 -22.10 11.43
N LYS A 32 21.74 -22.55 10.31
CA LYS A 32 23.19 -22.71 10.16
C LYS A 32 23.78 -21.79 9.12
N ARG A 33 23.11 -21.62 7.98
CA ARG A 33 23.66 -20.91 6.81
C ARG A 33 22.74 -19.84 6.26
N PHE A 34 21.46 -19.92 6.57
CA PHE A 34 20.45 -19.00 6.07
C PHE A 34 19.61 -18.52 7.25
N GLU A 35 19.21 -17.25 7.20
CA GLU A 35 18.22 -16.70 8.12
C GLU A 35 16.93 -16.48 7.35
N ILE A 36 15.81 -16.88 7.94
CA ILE A 36 14.50 -16.56 7.38
C ILE A 36 14.12 -15.17 7.90
N VAL A 37 14.00 -14.21 6.99
CA VAL A 37 13.55 -12.85 7.28
C VAL A 37 12.05 -12.78 7.08
N GLY A 38 11.34 -12.30 8.10
CA GLY A 38 9.89 -12.11 8.06
C GLY A 38 9.48 -10.81 7.36
N GLU A 39 8.17 -10.54 7.33
CA GLU A 39 7.61 -9.33 6.74
C GLU A 39 8.02 -8.06 7.50
N LEU A 40 8.35 -8.18 8.78
CA LEU A 40 8.92 -7.09 9.57
C LEU A 40 10.34 -6.68 9.15
N GLY A 41 10.95 -7.38 8.18
CA GLY A 41 12.32 -7.14 7.74
C GLY A 41 13.39 -7.56 8.75
N VAL A 42 13.00 -8.29 9.80
CA VAL A 42 13.89 -8.90 10.79
C VAL A 42 13.80 -10.42 10.73
N LYS A 43 14.80 -11.11 11.30
CA LYS A 43 14.81 -12.57 11.40
C LYS A 43 13.56 -13.09 12.13
N LEU A 44 12.92 -14.13 11.62
CA LEU A 44 11.83 -14.81 12.31
C LEU A 44 12.28 -15.28 13.71
N GLY A 45 11.44 -15.06 14.72
CA GLY A 45 11.72 -15.31 16.13
C GLY A 45 12.50 -14.20 16.84
N ALA A 46 13.05 -13.22 16.12
CA ALA A 46 13.66 -12.05 16.75
C ALA A 46 12.58 -11.17 17.37
N THR A 47 12.82 -10.71 18.62
CA THR A 47 11.88 -9.83 19.29
C THR A 47 12.07 -8.39 18.84
N VAL A 48 10.98 -7.69 18.53
CA VAL A 48 10.97 -6.28 18.13
C VAL A 48 9.81 -5.54 18.78
N THR A 49 9.91 -4.22 18.84
CA THR A 49 8.78 -3.37 19.21
C THR A 49 8.08 -2.94 17.93
N VAL A 50 6.78 -3.13 17.85
CA VAL A 50 5.96 -2.66 16.74
C VAL A 50 4.85 -1.76 17.26
N GLU A 51 4.46 -0.79 16.45
CA GLU A 51 3.26 0.00 16.69
C GLU A 51 2.36 -0.11 15.47
N GLY A 52 1.05 -0.24 15.71
CA GLY A 52 0.10 -0.44 14.63
C GLY A 52 -1.35 -0.43 15.09
N LYS A 53 -2.25 -0.37 14.10
CA LYS A 53 -3.70 -0.35 14.31
C LYS A 53 -4.26 -1.76 14.21
N ILE A 54 -5.13 -2.13 15.15
CA ILE A 54 -5.87 -3.39 15.07
C ILE A 54 -6.93 -3.27 14.00
N ILE A 55 -6.92 -4.21 13.07
CA ILE A 55 -7.93 -4.36 12.02
C ILE A 55 -8.52 -5.77 12.11
N GLU A 56 -9.74 -5.94 11.62
CA GLU A 56 -10.34 -7.26 11.51
C GLU A 56 -9.82 -7.94 10.23
N GLY A 57 -9.27 -9.14 10.37
CA GLY A 57 -8.90 -9.98 9.24
C GLY A 57 -10.11 -10.50 8.48
N PRO A 58 -9.91 -11.24 7.37
CA PRO A 58 -11.01 -11.86 6.64
C PRO A 58 -11.83 -12.78 7.54
N TYR A 59 -13.15 -12.77 7.36
CA TYR A 59 -14.09 -13.60 8.12
C TYR A 59 -13.79 -15.12 8.03
N LYS A 60 -13.10 -15.56 6.98
CA LYS A 60 -12.74 -16.96 6.74
C LYS A 60 -11.27 -17.09 6.37
N GLY A 61 -10.73 -18.27 6.66
CA GLY A 61 -9.37 -18.65 6.31
C GLY A 61 -8.43 -18.58 7.50
N TYR A 62 -7.15 -18.86 7.25
CA TYR A 62 -6.16 -18.86 8.31
C TYR A 62 -5.79 -17.45 8.78
N GLU A 63 -6.06 -16.41 7.98
CA GLU A 63 -5.77 -15.00 8.31
C GLU A 63 -6.89 -14.29 9.10
N GLY A 64 -7.93 -15.03 9.54
CA GLY A 64 -9.05 -14.44 10.27
C GLY A 64 -8.72 -14.08 11.72
N GLY A 65 -9.58 -13.23 12.30
CA GLY A 65 -9.41 -12.68 13.65
C GLY A 65 -8.65 -11.35 13.65
N PRO A 66 -8.08 -10.93 14.80
CA PRO A 66 -7.40 -9.65 14.89
C PRO A 66 -6.07 -9.68 14.14
N ASN A 67 -5.89 -8.71 13.24
CA ASN A 67 -4.64 -8.45 12.55
C ASN A 67 -4.07 -7.10 13.03
N LEU A 68 -2.76 -6.95 12.92
CA LEU A 68 -2.07 -5.69 13.16
C LEU A 68 -1.61 -5.10 11.83
N LEU A 69 -2.13 -3.92 11.50
CA LEU A 69 -1.60 -3.07 10.44
C LEU A 69 -0.39 -2.30 11.01
N ILE A 70 0.82 -2.71 10.63
CA ILE A 70 2.06 -2.24 11.24
C ILE A 70 2.49 -0.88 10.65
N GLN A 71 2.65 0.12 11.51
CA GLN A 71 3.01 1.49 11.14
C GLN A 71 4.43 1.86 11.62
N THR A 72 4.92 1.25 12.69
CA THR A 72 6.29 1.46 13.22
C THR A 72 6.95 0.13 13.56
N ILE A 73 8.26 -0.01 13.27
CA ILE A 73 9.10 -1.15 13.69
C ILE A 73 10.38 -0.62 14.34
N ASN A 74 10.63 -0.93 15.61
CA ASN A 74 11.77 -0.44 16.40
C ASN A 74 12.00 1.09 16.23
N ASP A 75 10.93 1.87 16.42
CA ASP A 75 10.92 3.33 16.29
C ASP A 75 11.11 3.88 14.85
N PHE A 76 11.20 3.01 13.84
CA PHE A 76 11.19 3.41 12.44
C PHE A 76 9.79 3.37 11.86
N SER A 77 9.26 4.54 11.51
CA SER A 77 8.00 4.64 10.76
C SER A 77 8.14 3.98 9.39
N ASN A 78 7.07 3.34 8.96
CA ASN A 78 6.96 2.66 7.68
C ASN A 78 5.56 2.88 7.10
N GLN A 79 5.46 2.87 5.78
CA GLN A 79 4.18 3.02 5.07
C GLN A 79 3.87 1.82 4.18
N LYS A 80 4.63 0.74 4.30
CA LYS A 80 4.37 -0.48 3.53
C LYS A 80 3.13 -1.13 4.13
N LEU A 81 2.24 -1.63 3.28
CA LEU A 81 1.14 -2.46 3.74
C LEU A 81 1.70 -3.77 4.31
N ILE A 82 1.78 -3.85 5.64
CA ILE A 82 2.18 -5.06 6.37
C ILE A 82 1.05 -5.33 7.37
N GLU A 83 0.29 -6.39 7.08
CA GLU A 83 -0.85 -6.84 7.88
C GLU A 83 -0.58 -8.26 8.32
N ILE A 84 -0.42 -8.48 9.63
CA ILE A 84 -0.09 -9.80 10.15
C ILE A 84 -1.09 -10.17 11.27
N PRO A 85 -1.68 -11.38 11.25
CA PRO A 85 -2.49 -11.88 12.35
C PRO A 85 -1.72 -11.89 13.66
N ILE A 86 -2.38 -11.46 14.74
CA ILE A 86 -1.78 -11.46 16.07
C ILE A 86 -2.34 -12.57 16.95
N ARG A 87 -1.49 -13.09 17.84
CA ARG A 87 -1.91 -13.99 18.91
C ARG A 87 -1.11 -13.72 20.18
N PRO A 88 -1.69 -13.99 21.38
CA PRO A 88 -0.94 -13.86 22.62
C PRO A 88 0.19 -14.89 22.68
N TYR A 89 1.29 -14.54 23.33
CA TYR A 89 2.37 -15.47 23.67
C TYR A 89 1.89 -16.55 24.65
N TRP A 90 1.12 -16.13 25.65
CA TRP A 90 0.50 -17.00 26.65
C TRP A 90 -0.84 -16.41 27.12
N GLY A 91 -1.81 -17.27 27.45
CA GLY A 91 -3.12 -16.84 27.94
C GLY A 91 -3.96 -16.16 26.86
N ASN A 92 -4.80 -15.21 27.28
CA ASN A 92 -5.64 -14.40 26.39
C ASN A 92 -5.23 -12.93 26.39
N PHE A 93 -5.64 -12.20 25.35
CA PHE A 93 -5.59 -10.73 25.39
C PHE A 93 -6.48 -10.21 26.52
N GLY A 94 -6.00 -9.20 27.26
CA GLY A 94 -6.63 -8.68 28.47
C GLY A 94 -6.13 -9.29 29.78
N GLU A 95 -5.22 -10.28 29.72
CA GLU A 95 -4.61 -10.91 30.89
C GLU A 95 -3.14 -10.48 31.08
N GLY A 96 -2.75 -10.21 32.33
CA GLY A 96 -1.36 -9.91 32.67
C GLY A 96 -0.80 -8.68 31.94
N SER A 97 0.28 -8.85 31.18
CA SER A 97 0.92 -7.79 30.37
C SER A 97 0.33 -7.61 28.98
N LEU A 98 -0.74 -8.35 28.65
CA LEU A 98 -1.40 -8.28 27.35
C LEU A 98 -2.65 -7.40 27.47
N PRO A 99 -2.75 -6.31 26.69
CA PRO A 99 -3.91 -5.46 26.74
C PRO A 99 -5.12 -6.14 26.07
N GLU A 100 -6.32 -5.70 26.43
CA GLU A 100 -7.55 -6.05 25.71
C GLU A 100 -7.47 -5.45 24.29
N ILE A 101 -7.71 -6.27 23.27
CA ILE A 101 -7.62 -5.88 21.87
C ILE A 101 -8.96 -5.35 21.36
N LYS A 102 -8.95 -4.17 20.74
CA LYS A 102 -10.13 -3.52 20.17
C LYS A 102 -9.85 -3.05 18.74
N THR A 103 -10.67 -3.49 17.80
CA THR A 103 -10.60 -3.07 16.39
C THR A 103 -10.63 -1.55 16.28
N GLY A 104 -9.77 -1.00 15.42
CA GLY A 104 -9.61 0.43 15.20
C GLY A 104 -8.70 1.14 16.21
N LYS A 105 -8.27 0.49 17.30
CA LYS A 105 -7.33 1.09 18.27
C LYS A 105 -5.87 0.80 17.89
N THR A 106 -5.00 1.72 18.27
CA THR A 106 -3.54 1.63 18.04
C THR A 106 -2.84 1.13 19.29
N TYR A 107 -1.87 0.25 19.10
CA TYR A 107 -1.14 -0.37 20.19
C TYR A 107 0.36 -0.34 19.92
N ARG A 108 1.13 -0.30 21.00
CA ARG A 108 2.56 -0.62 21.00
C ARG A 108 2.73 -2.01 21.59
N PHE A 109 3.31 -2.92 20.82
CA PHE A 109 3.57 -4.28 21.24
C PHE A 109 5.05 -4.61 21.23
N ARG A 110 5.47 -5.40 22.22
CA ARG A 110 6.66 -6.23 22.11
C ARG A 110 6.26 -7.56 21.50
N VAL A 111 6.79 -7.88 20.33
CA VAL A 111 6.40 -9.07 19.56
C VAL A 111 7.62 -9.86 19.08
N TYR A 112 7.38 -11.05 18.56
CA TYR A 112 8.24 -11.66 17.54
C TYR A 112 7.37 -12.22 16.42
N GLU A 113 7.90 -12.20 15.20
CA GLU A 113 7.24 -12.81 14.05
C GLU A 113 7.59 -14.29 13.97
N THR A 114 6.61 -15.13 13.65
CA THR A 114 6.78 -16.56 13.39
C THR A 114 5.95 -16.98 12.18
N GLY A 115 6.05 -18.23 11.76
CA GLY A 115 5.20 -18.73 10.69
C GLY A 115 5.20 -20.25 10.55
N LYS A 116 4.32 -20.74 9.70
CA LYS A 116 4.14 -22.17 9.39
C LYS A 116 3.50 -22.34 8.03
N TYR A 117 3.76 -23.46 7.36
CA TYR A 117 2.97 -23.85 6.19
C TYR A 117 1.57 -24.31 6.62
N VAL A 118 0.55 -23.82 5.94
CA VAL A 118 -0.87 -24.17 6.16
C VAL A 118 -1.52 -24.60 4.86
N GLY A 119 -2.68 -25.27 4.96
CA GLY A 119 -3.47 -25.74 3.83
C GLY A 119 -2.99 -27.07 3.24
N ILE A 120 -3.56 -27.41 2.09
CA ILE A 120 -3.31 -28.67 1.37
C ILE A 120 -2.82 -28.33 -0.04
N PRO A 121 -1.72 -28.94 -0.53
CA PRO A 121 -1.20 -28.68 -1.87
C PRO A 121 -2.24 -28.95 -2.95
N HIS A 122 -2.28 -28.11 -3.98
CA HIS A 122 -3.24 -28.24 -5.08
C HIS A 122 -3.17 -29.60 -5.78
N GLU A 123 -1.96 -30.16 -5.93
CA GLU A 123 -1.75 -31.47 -6.55
C GLU A 123 -2.39 -32.62 -5.75
N ALA A 124 -2.47 -32.51 -4.42
CA ALA A 124 -3.14 -33.53 -3.60
C ALA A 124 -4.65 -33.56 -3.85
N TYR A 125 -5.28 -32.41 -4.09
CA TYR A 125 -6.70 -32.35 -4.46
C TYR A 125 -6.97 -32.94 -5.85
N LYS A 126 -6.08 -32.65 -6.81
CA LYS A 126 -6.15 -33.24 -8.15
C LYS A 126 -6.04 -34.76 -8.09
N GLU A 127 -5.06 -35.27 -7.35
CA GLU A 127 -4.85 -36.72 -7.18
C GLU A 127 -6.05 -37.40 -6.50
N ALA A 128 -6.64 -36.75 -5.50
CA ALA A 128 -7.84 -37.25 -4.82
C ALA A 128 -9.15 -37.03 -5.60
N ASN A 129 -9.13 -36.35 -6.74
CA ASN A 129 -10.31 -35.96 -7.52
C ASN A 129 -11.37 -35.19 -6.69
N VAL A 130 -10.93 -34.33 -5.78
CA VAL A 130 -11.80 -33.52 -4.91
C VAL A 130 -11.81 -32.08 -5.43
N LEU A 131 -13.00 -31.59 -5.83
CA LEU A 131 -13.21 -30.21 -6.26
C LEU A 131 -13.72 -29.37 -5.09
N ILE A 132 -12.81 -28.77 -4.32
CA ILE A 132 -13.15 -27.82 -3.25
C ILE A 132 -12.39 -26.50 -3.41
N GLN A 133 -13.06 -25.40 -3.08
CA GLN A 133 -12.43 -24.09 -2.99
C GLN A 133 -11.72 -23.96 -1.65
N THR A 134 -10.39 -23.85 -1.67
CA THR A 134 -9.56 -23.64 -0.47
C THR A 134 -8.54 -22.53 -0.72
N SER A 135 -7.95 -22.02 0.35
CA SER A 135 -6.91 -20.97 0.31
C SER A 135 -5.56 -21.46 -0.24
N GLY A 136 -5.45 -22.72 -0.69
CA GLY A 136 -4.20 -23.33 -1.17
C GLY A 136 -3.21 -23.65 -0.04
N PHE A 137 -2.00 -24.10 -0.44
CA PHE A 137 -0.88 -24.39 0.46
C PHE A 137 0.14 -23.25 0.41
N TYR A 138 0.36 -22.57 1.54
CA TYR A 138 1.25 -21.40 1.60
C TYR A 138 1.88 -21.25 3.00
N PHE A 139 2.95 -20.45 3.08
CA PHE A 139 3.56 -20.09 4.36
C PHE A 139 2.78 -18.92 4.96
N LYS A 140 2.22 -19.14 6.15
CA LYS A 140 1.49 -18.13 6.91
C LYS A 140 2.39 -17.53 7.98
N ASN A 141 2.40 -16.20 8.06
CA ASN A 141 3.09 -15.43 9.09
C ASN A 141 2.10 -15.09 10.23
N GLU A 142 2.61 -15.00 11.46
CA GLU A 142 1.85 -14.62 12.64
C GLU A 142 2.75 -13.80 13.58
N LEU A 143 2.20 -12.76 14.22
CA LEU A 143 2.87 -12.05 15.31
C LEU A 143 2.46 -12.65 16.64
N VAL A 144 3.46 -13.00 17.43
CA VAL A 144 3.26 -13.43 18.81
C VAL A 144 3.50 -12.24 19.74
N VAL A 145 2.44 -11.79 20.39
CA VAL A 145 2.46 -10.63 21.30
C VAL A 145 2.92 -11.07 22.68
N ILE A 146 4.05 -10.55 23.14
CA ILE A 146 4.63 -10.83 24.47
C ILE A 146 4.02 -9.90 25.52
N SER A 147 3.92 -8.61 25.18
CA SER A 147 3.35 -7.57 26.03
C SER A 147 2.96 -6.36 25.20
N GLY A 148 2.16 -5.46 25.75
CA GLY A 148 1.97 -4.15 25.14
C GLY A 148 1.00 -3.25 25.87
N GLU A 149 0.71 -2.14 25.22
CA GLU A 149 -0.15 -1.08 25.74
C GLU A 149 -0.94 -0.45 24.59
N ILE A 150 -2.12 0.06 24.92
CA ILE A 150 -2.85 0.95 24.01
C ILE A 150 -2.12 2.29 23.96
N ILE A 151 -1.98 2.87 22.78
CA ILE A 151 -1.39 4.19 22.57
C ILE A 151 -2.35 5.07 21.76
N GLU A 152 -2.06 6.37 21.71
CA GLU A 152 -2.72 7.26 20.75
C GLU A 152 -2.34 6.90 19.31
N GLY A 153 -3.14 7.35 18.34
CA GLY A 153 -2.86 7.10 16.92
C GLY A 153 -1.50 7.66 16.50
N ILE A 154 -0.84 6.96 15.57
CA ILE A 154 0.48 7.36 15.08
C ILE A 154 0.30 8.49 14.07
N SER A 155 0.91 9.64 14.35
CA SER A 155 0.96 10.77 13.43
C SER A 155 2.22 10.70 12.58
N ILE A 156 2.07 10.72 11.25
CA ILE A 156 3.19 10.73 10.31
C ILE A 156 3.87 12.10 10.33
N ASN A 157 5.18 12.12 10.58
CA ASN A 157 6.01 13.31 10.48
C ASN A 157 7.07 13.14 9.39
N PRO A 158 7.35 14.17 8.56
CA PRO A 158 8.50 14.15 7.65
C PRO A 158 9.84 13.76 8.30
N SER A 159 10.06 14.10 9.58
CA SER A 159 11.27 13.69 10.32
C SER A 159 11.49 12.20 10.36
N ASP A 160 10.40 11.43 10.32
CA ASP A 160 10.48 9.99 10.46
C ASP A 160 10.99 9.37 9.16
N PHE A 161 10.92 10.08 8.03
CA PHE A 161 11.23 9.59 6.70
C PHE A 161 12.45 10.28 6.06
N LEU A 162 13.34 10.88 6.86
CA LEU A 162 14.55 11.51 6.34
C LEU A 162 15.37 10.54 5.47
N ASP A 163 15.73 11.01 4.28
CA ASP A 163 16.45 10.26 3.26
C ASP A 163 15.72 9.01 2.76
N ARG A 164 14.38 8.97 2.91
CA ARG A 164 13.51 7.90 2.42
C ARG A 164 12.34 8.48 1.65
N GLU A 165 11.79 7.67 0.74
CA GLU A 165 10.53 8.00 0.09
C GLU A 165 9.35 7.83 1.05
N ALA A 166 8.41 8.77 1.02
CA ALA A 166 7.19 8.70 1.81
C ALA A 166 6.06 9.48 1.13
N LEU A 167 4.83 9.03 1.39
CA LEU A 167 3.61 9.78 1.10
C LEU A 167 3.26 10.63 2.32
N ILE A 168 3.45 11.95 2.22
CA ILE A 168 3.20 12.88 3.32
C ILE A 168 1.92 13.67 3.04
N LEU A 169 1.02 13.68 4.02
CA LEU A 169 -0.24 14.42 4.00
C LEU A 169 -0.10 15.75 4.77
N GLY A 170 -0.75 16.80 4.28
CA GLY A 170 -1.02 18.00 5.05
C GLY A 170 -1.90 18.99 4.30
N VAL A 171 -1.77 20.28 4.61
CA VAL A 171 -2.61 21.35 4.05
C VAL A 171 -1.82 22.21 3.07
N ALA A 172 -2.39 22.45 1.89
CA ALA A 172 -1.78 23.26 0.85
C ALA A 172 -1.63 24.73 1.26
N LYS A 173 -0.41 25.28 1.17
CA LYS A 173 -0.11 26.68 1.48
C LYS A 173 1.01 27.21 0.60
N ASN A 174 0.94 28.48 0.21
CA ASN A 174 2.08 29.18 -0.39
C ASN A 174 2.78 30.04 0.66
N ILE A 175 4.09 29.86 0.85
CA ILE A 175 4.93 30.70 1.71
C ILE A 175 5.99 31.35 0.83
N ASN A 176 6.04 32.68 0.79
CA ASN A 176 6.97 33.43 -0.05
C ASN A 176 6.97 32.98 -1.52
N ASN A 177 5.77 32.75 -2.09
CA ASN A 177 5.56 32.19 -3.43
C ASN A 177 6.03 30.75 -3.67
N ILE A 178 6.50 30.04 -2.64
CA ILE A 178 6.92 28.64 -2.75
C ILE A 178 5.79 27.72 -2.24
N PRO A 179 5.39 26.69 -3.00
CA PRO A 179 4.38 25.74 -2.56
C PRO A 179 4.89 24.91 -1.39
N HIS A 180 4.06 24.81 -0.36
CA HIS A 180 4.29 24.03 0.83
C HIS A 180 3.07 23.14 1.13
N ILE A 181 3.34 22.07 1.86
CA ILE A 181 2.33 21.31 2.62
C ILE A 181 2.64 21.53 4.10
N ILE A 182 1.61 21.85 4.90
CA ILE A 182 1.74 22.18 6.31
C ILE A 182 1.03 21.13 7.16
N GLY A 183 1.75 20.57 8.13
CA GLY A 183 1.18 19.74 9.21
C GLY A 183 1.09 20.52 10.52
N GLN A 184 0.74 19.83 11.62
CA GLN A 184 0.51 20.47 12.92
C GLN A 184 1.76 21.23 13.44
N ASN A 185 2.95 20.64 13.30
CA ASN A 185 4.21 21.17 13.85
C ASN A 185 5.37 21.14 12.85
N TRP A 186 5.08 21.04 11.55
CA TRP A 186 6.09 20.95 10.51
C TRP A 186 5.62 21.64 9.23
N LYS A 187 6.58 22.01 8.38
CA LYS A 187 6.34 22.51 7.02
C LYS A 187 7.22 21.76 6.03
N LEU A 188 6.64 21.42 4.89
CA LEU A 188 7.27 20.65 3.84
C LEU A 188 7.25 21.44 2.54
N GLU A 189 8.42 21.86 2.09
CA GLU A 189 8.61 22.59 0.83
C GLU A 189 8.58 21.63 -0.36
N LEU A 190 7.89 21.99 -1.44
CA LEU A 190 7.81 21.18 -2.66
C LEU A 190 8.79 21.72 -3.72
N ILE A 191 9.98 21.13 -3.80
CA ILE A 191 11.03 21.59 -4.71
C ILE A 191 10.64 21.30 -6.16
N GLY A 192 10.62 22.34 -6.99
CA GLY A 192 10.16 22.24 -8.38
C GLY A 192 8.64 22.14 -8.54
N GLY A 193 7.89 22.16 -7.43
CA GLY A 193 6.43 22.16 -7.46
C GLY A 193 5.87 23.46 -8.03
N GLN A 194 4.71 23.36 -8.66
CA GLN A 194 3.95 24.54 -9.07
C GLN A 194 3.32 25.21 -7.85
N LYS A 195 3.27 26.53 -7.85
CA LYS A 195 2.57 27.31 -6.83
C LYS A 195 1.09 26.91 -6.80
N TRP A 196 0.55 26.68 -5.61
CA TRP A 196 -0.87 26.38 -5.43
C TRP A 196 -1.74 27.52 -5.95
N LYS A 197 -2.83 27.20 -6.67
CA LYS A 197 -3.82 28.21 -7.07
C LYS A 197 -4.53 28.72 -5.83
N LYS A 198 -5.22 29.86 -5.96
CA LYS A 198 -5.95 30.45 -4.84
C LYS A 198 -6.99 29.49 -4.26
N ASP A 199 -7.69 28.77 -5.14
CA ASP A 199 -8.76 27.85 -4.78
C ASP A 199 -8.23 26.54 -4.18
N ASP A 200 -6.94 26.26 -4.34
CA ASP A 200 -6.29 25.06 -3.79
C ASP A 200 -5.85 25.25 -2.32
N LEU A 201 -5.71 26.51 -1.87
CA LEU A 201 -5.19 26.83 -0.55
C LEU A 201 -6.15 26.37 0.55
N GLY A 202 -5.59 25.70 1.56
CA GLY A 202 -6.37 25.17 2.68
C GLY A 202 -6.94 23.77 2.45
N LYS A 203 -6.86 23.23 1.23
CA LYS A 203 -7.25 21.86 0.92
C LYS A 203 -6.23 20.84 1.45
N GLN A 204 -6.71 19.62 1.73
CA GLN A 204 -5.82 18.52 2.07
C GLN A 204 -5.13 17.98 0.82
N VAL A 205 -3.81 17.90 0.88
CA VAL A 205 -2.95 17.45 -0.21
C VAL A 205 -1.93 16.47 0.32
N GLU A 206 -1.51 15.56 -0.54
CA GLU A 206 -0.42 14.64 -0.26
C GLU A 206 0.65 14.71 -1.32
N VAL A 207 1.88 14.39 -0.92
CA VAL A 207 3.02 14.33 -1.81
C VAL A 207 3.79 13.04 -1.57
N TYR A 208 4.05 12.30 -2.64
CA TYR A 208 5.01 11.20 -2.62
C TYR A 208 6.37 11.71 -3.12
N GLY A 209 7.44 11.36 -2.41
CA GLY A 209 8.80 11.64 -2.86
C GLY A 209 9.84 11.46 -1.76
N LEU A 210 11.10 11.77 -2.08
CA LEU A 210 12.23 11.63 -1.19
C LEU A 210 12.26 12.79 -0.18
N VAL A 211 12.07 12.50 1.11
CA VAL A 211 12.03 13.50 2.17
C VAL A 211 13.42 13.87 2.63
N LYS A 212 13.70 15.17 2.71
CA LYS A 212 14.98 15.73 3.12
C LYS A 212 14.80 16.80 4.20
N LYS A 213 15.86 17.00 4.99
CA LYS A 213 15.91 18.04 6.01
C LYS A 213 16.51 19.31 5.42
N SER A 214 15.86 20.45 5.62
CA SER A 214 16.46 21.75 5.32
C SER A 214 17.51 22.12 6.38
N GLU A 215 18.38 23.09 6.08
CA GLU A 215 19.36 23.64 7.04
C GLU A 215 18.68 24.16 8.31
N ASN A 216 17.44 24.65 8.17
CA ASN A 216 16.59 25.05 9.29
C ASN A 216 15.84 23.83 9.85
N LYS A 217 16.07 23.50 11.12
CA LYS A 217 15.58 22.26 11.80
C LYS A 217 14.07 21.96 11.73
N ILE A 218 13.23 22.93 11.40
CA ILE A 218 11.74 22.82 11.38
C ILE A 218 11.20 22.70 9.94
N SER A 219 12.05 22.91 8.93
CA SER A 219 11.68 22.77 7.52
C SER A 219 12.23 21.49 6.93
N TYR A 220 11.36 20.84 6.17
CA TYR A 220 11.69 19.71 5.33
C TYR A 220 11.42 20.11 3.88
N TYR A 221 11.99 19.36 2.95
CA TYR A 221 11.65 19.48 1.55
C TYR A 221 11.53 18.10 0.92
N VAL A 222 10.80 18.01 -0.18
CA VAL A 222 10.66 16.77 -0.95
C VAL A 222 11.22 16.97 -2.35
N GLU A 223 12.02 16.01 -2.79
CA GLU A 223 12.51 15.90 -4.16
C GLU A 223 11.61 14.95 -4.97
N ASN A 224 11.50 15.18 -6.28
CA ASN A 224 10.69 14.38 -7.21
C ASN A 224 9.20 14.32 -6.82
N THR A 225 8.62 15.49 -6.55
CA THR A 225 7.25 15.59 -6.03
C THR A 225 6.20 15.39 -7.10
N GLU A 226 5.24 14.52 -6.83
CA GLU A 226 3.93 14.52 -7.51
C GLU A 226 2.84 14.84 -6.46
N PRO A 227 2.55 16.12 -6.18
CA PRO A 227 1.50 16.48 -5.26
C PRO A 227 0.11 16.16 -5.86
N ARG A 228 -0.79 15.64 -5.04
CA ARG A 228 -2.20 15.40 -5.41
C ARG A 228 -3.13 15.78 -4.28
N PHE A 229 -4.36 16.16 -4.62
CA PHE A 229 -5.41 16.36 -3.61
C PHE A 229 -5.80 15.02 -3.01
N ARG A 230 -6.19 15.04 -1.73
CA ARG A 230 -6.65 13.83 -1.05
C ARG A 230 -8.08 13.46 -1.43
N HIS A 231 -8.93 14.47 -1.50
CA HIS A 231 -10.38 14.39 -1.67
C HIS A 231 -10.78 14.37 -3.16
N LEU A 232 -11.74 13.50 -3.53
CA LEU A 232 -12.19 13.35 -4.92
C LEU A 232 -12.90 14.60 -5.44
N GLU A 233 -13.69 15.24 -4.59
CA GLU A 233 -14.40 16.50 -4.84
C GLU A 233 -13.45 17.64 -5.22
N ASP A 234 -12.22 17.61 -4.70
CA ASP A 234 -11.19 18.60 -5.01
C ASP A 234 -10.49 18.36 -6.35
N MET A 235 -10.75 17.22 -6.99
CA MET A 235 -10.13 16.78 -8.24
C MET A 235 -11.12 16.74 -9.42
N LEU A 236 -12.36 17.21 -9.24
CA LEU A 236 -13.39 17.15 -10.25
C LEU A 236 -13.03 17.94 -11.51
N ASN A 237 -13.20 17.30 -12.66
CA ASN A 237 -12.88 17.79 -14.00
C ASN A 237 -11.38 17.98 -14.28
N ASP A 238 -10.50 17.55 -13.39
CA ASP A 238 -9.06 17.55 -13.59
C ASP A 238 -8.55 16.17 -14.05
N THR A 239 -7.34 16.17 -14.61
CA THR A 239 -6.60 14.93 -14.85
C THR A 239 -6.06 14.41 -13.53
N VAL A 240 -6.39 13.17 -13.18
CA VAL A 240 -5.99 12.52 -11.94
C VAL A 240 -5.03 11.37 -12.19
N LYS A 241 -4.22 11.05 -11.17
CA LYS A 241 -3.47 9.79 -11.04
C LYS A 241 -3.76 9.19 -9.67
N LEU A 242 -4.66 8.21 -9.63
CA LEU A 242 -5.15 7.61 -8.40
C LEU A 242 -4.55 6.22 -8.23
N ARG A 243 -4.12 5.90 -7.01
CA ARG A 243 -3.59 4.58 -6.64
C ARG A 243 -4.59 3.87 -5.75
N GLY A 244 -4.98 2.67 -6.13
CA GLY A 244 -6.05 1.92 -5.47
C GLY A 244 -6.07 0.46 -5.92
N GLN A 245 -7.21 -0.19 -5.75
CA GLN A 245 -7.38 -1.60 -6.09
C GLN A 245 -8.40 -1.79 -7.20
N ALA A 246 -8.09 -2.64 -8.17
CA ALA A 246 -9.10 -3.14 -9.09
C ALA A 246 -10.01 -4.15 -8.37
N ARG A 247 -11.33 -3.99 -8.44
CA ARG A 247 -12.30 -4.91 -7.85
C ARG A 247 -13.27 -5.41 -8.90
N SER A 248 -13.79 -6.61 -8.65
CA SER A 248 -14.78 -7.21 -9.54
C SER A 248 -15.71 -8.16 -8.83
N THR A 249 -16.98 -8.14 -9.23
CA THR A 249 -17.99 -9.12 -8.81
C THR A 249 -18.83 -9.47 -10.02
N ASN A 250 -19.02 -10.76 -10.29
CA ASN A 250 -19.85 -11.26 -11.40
C ASN A 250 -19.49 -10.65 -12.77
N GLY A 251 -18.20 -10.42 -13.01
CA GLY A 251 -17.69 -9.86 -14.27
C GLY A 251 -17.79 -8.34 -14.40
N GLN A 252 -18.44 -7.66 -13.44
CA GLN A 252 -18.45 -6.19 -13.34
C GLN A 252 -17.19 -5.73 -12.63
N TRP A 253 -16.58 -4.64 -13.11
CA TRP A 253 -15.32 -4.09 -12.59
C TRP A 253 -15.48 -2.65 -12.14
N TRP A 254 -14.76 -2.29 -11.08
CA TRP A 254 -14.64 -0.92 -10.60
C TRP A 254 -13.28 -0.70 -9.94
N PHE A 255 -12.96 0.56 -9.68
CA PHE A 255 -11.73 0.96 -9.01
C PHE A 255 -12.03 1.38 -7.57
N HIS A 256 -11.41 0.72 -6.60
CA HIS A 256 -11.55 1.05 -5.19
C HIS A 256 -10.42 1.99 -4.75
N TYR A 257 -10.77 3.17 -4.30
CA TYR A 257 -9.87 4.22 -3.86
C TYR A 257 -10.27 4.69 -2.46
N ARG A 258 -9.47 4.34 -1.43
CA ARG A 258 -9.60 4.83 -0.04
C ARG A 258 -11.02 4.69 0.55
N GLY A 259 -11.66 3.55 0.34
CA GLY A 259 -13.03 3.31 0.80
C GLY A 259 -14.13 3.72 -0.19
N THR A 260 -13.81 4.48 -1.24
CA THR A 260 -14.75 4.88 -2.29
C THR A 260 -14.59 4.00 -3.52
N ASP A 261 -15.69 3.45 -4.01
CA ASP A 261 -15.72 2.76 -5.31
C ASP A 261 -16.00 3.77 -6.42
N LEU A 262 -15.18 3.74 -7.47
CA LEU A 262 -15.26 4.62 -8.64
C LEU A 262 -15.57 3.80 -9.89
N PHE A 263 -16.45 4.34 -10.72
CA PHE A 263 -16.64 3.82 -12.07
C PHE A 263 -15.44 4.16 -12.96
N VAL A 264 -15.13 3.25 -13.87
CA VAL A 264 -14.06 3.44 -14.86
C VAL A 264 -14.63 3.12 -16.23
N GLU A 265 -14.61 4.10 -17.11
CA GLU A 265 -15.14 3.99 -18.47
C GLU A 265 -14.44 2.84 -19.23
N ASN A 266 -15.21 1.87 -19.75
CA ASN A 266 -14.70 0.74 -20.53
C ASN A 266 -13.60 -0.08 -19.82
N MET A 267 -13.62 -0.17 -18.48
CA MET A 267 -12.56 -0.82 -17.68
C MET A 267 -12.21 -2.24 -18.15
N ASN A 268 -13.22 -3.05 -18.47
CA ASN A 268 -13.07 -4.43 -18.92
C ASN A 268 -12.50 -4.57 -20.34
N GLN A 269 -12.46 -3.49 -21.13
CA GLN A 269 -11.92 -3.45 -22.49
C GLN A 269 -10.49 -2.87 -22.53
N MET A 270 -9.96 -2.40 -21.39
CA MET A 270 -8.62 -1.82 -21.35
C MET A 270 -7.54 -2.87 -21.71
N PRO A 271 -6.45 -2.48 -22.41
CA PRO A 271 -5.38 -3.39 -22.76
C PRO A 271 -4.78 -4.10 -21.54
N GLY A 272 -4.58 -5.41 -21.65
CA GLY A 272 -4.03 -6.24 -20.57
C GLY A 272 -4.98 -6.50 -19.39
N TRP A 273 -6.25 -6.10 -19.49
CA TRP A 273 -7.23 -6.34 -18.44
C TRP A 273 -7.65 -7.81 -18.39
N THR A 274 -7.52 -8.45 -17.23
CA THR A 274 -7.81 -9.88 -17.04
C THR A 274 -8.42 -10.13 -15.66
N THR A 275 -9.02 -11.30 -15.45
CA THR A 275 -9.59 -11.70 -14.15
C THR A 275 -8.57 -11.76 -13.02
N SER A 276 -7.29 -11.98 -13.33
CA SER A 276 -6.21 -11.93 -12.33
C SER A 276 -5.92 -10.53 -11.79
N ASN A 277 -6.55 -9.48 -12.34
CA ASN A 277 -6.44 -8.13 -11.80
C ASN A 277 -7.35 -7.92 -10.57
N HIS A 278 -8.20 -8.87 -10.20
CA HIS A 278 -9.05 -8.74 -9.01
C HIS A 278 -8.19 -8.56 -7.74
N PHE A 279 -8.46 -7.51 -6.97
CA PHE A 279 -7.68 -6.99 -5.83
C PHE A 279 -6.26 -6.53 -6.13
N ARG A 280 -5.89 -6.42 -7.41
CA ARG A 280 -4.56 -5.96 -7.80
C ARG A 280 -4.40 -4.46 -7.48
N PRO A 281 -3.30 -4.05 -6.82
CA PRO A 281 -2.89 -2.66 -6.76
C PRO A 281 -2.64 -2.11 -8.17
N ILE A 282 -3.31 -1.02 -8.52
CA ILE A 282 -3.11 -0.32 -9.79
C ILE A 282 -3.01 1.19 -9.56
N GLU A 283 -2.33 1.85 -10.47
CA GLU A 283 -2.47 3.29 -10.68
C GLU A 283 -3.33 3.51 -11.92
N ILE A 284 -4.38 4.32 -11.75
CA ILE A 284 -5.30 4.69 -12.83
C ILE A 284 -5.20 6.20 -13.07
N SER A 285 -5.13 6.58 -14.34
CA SER A 285 -5.10 7.97 -14.79
C SER A 285 -6.26 8.25 -15.72
N GLY A 286 -6.79 9.46 -15.71
CA GLY A 286 -7.90 9.88 -16.56
C GLY A 286 -8.47 11.21 -16.09
N ILE A 287 -9.66 11.57 -16.56
CA ILE A 287 -10.38 12.75 -16.07
C ILE A 287 -11.42 12.30 -15.05
N LEU A 288 -11.37 12.85 -13.84
CA LEU A 288 -12.36 12.55 -12.81
C LEU A 288 -13.61 13.39 -13.04
N LYS A 289 -14.79 12.77 -13.01
CA LYS A 289 -16.08 13.46 -13.08
C LYS A 289 -17.01 12.96 -11.99
N SER A 290 -17.91 13.83 -11.55
CA SER A 290 -19.09 13.43 -10.79
C SER A 290 -20.12 12.82 -11.73
N ILE A 291 -20.81 11.79 -11.29
CA ILE A 291 -21.94 11.21 -12.01
C ILE A 291 -23.22 11.92 -11.54
N ASP A 292 -23.96 12.55 -12.46
CA ASP A 292 -25.33 12.97 -12.14
C ASP A 292 -26.21 11.70 -12.11
N ALA A 293 -27.03 11.56 -11.08
CA ALA A 293 -27.97 10.45 -10.93
C ALA A 293 -28.86 10.24 -12.18
N LYS A 294 -29.05 11.28 -13.01
CA LYS A 294 -29.82 11.21 -14.26
C LYS A 294 -29.09 10.57 -15.44
N ASP A 295 -27.76 10.53 -15.42
CA ASP A 295 -26.97 9.93 -16.51
C ASP A 295 -26.76 8.43 -16.32
N VAL A 296 -26.94 7.94 -15.09
CA VAL A 296 -27.04 6.52 -14.69
C VAL A 296 -28.23 5.83 -15.39
N ASP A 297 -29.39 6.50 -15.45
CA ASP A 297 -30.65 5.92 -15.92
C ASP A 297 -30.77 5.73 -17.44
N LYS A 298 -29.81 6.25 -18.23
CA LYS A 298 -29.86 6.18 -19.71
C LYS A 298 -29.29 4.89 -20.30
N GLY A 299 -28.89 3.93 -19.47
CA GLY A 299 -28.38 2.63 -19.93
C GLY A 299 -26.97 2.68 -20.54
N GLU A 300 -26.26 3.80 -20.45
CA GLU A 300 -24.85 3.89 -20.87
C GLU A 300 -23.88 3.30 -19.84
N ILE A 301 -24.35 3.05 -18.61
CA ILE A 301 -23.56 2.47 -17.51
C ILE A 301 -24.31 1.24 -16.94
N GLU A 302 -24.25 0.09 -17.62
CA GLU A 302 -25.01 -1.13 -17.22
C GLU A 302 -24.56 -1.80 -15.89
N SER A 303 -23.76 -1.14 -15.03
CA SER A 303 -23.06 -1.80 -13.90
C SER A 303 -23.42 -1.29 -12.49
N HIS A 304 -24.59 -0.68 -12.31
CA HIS A 304 -24.97 0.00 -11.05
C HIS A 304 -25.24 -0.89 -9.83
N LEU A 305 -25.28 -2.22 -9.96
CA LEU A 305 -25.69 -3.06 -8.82
C LEU A 305 -24.61 -3.22 -7.73
N TYR A 306 -23.34 -2.89 -8.02
CA TYR A 306 -22.22 -3.16 -7.10
C TYR A 306 -21.34 -1.97 -6.76
N CYS A 307 -21.52 -0.83 -7.45
CA CYS A 307 -20.75 0.39 -7.22
C CYS A 307 -21.72 1.51 -6.86
N ASN A 308 -21.67 1.97 -5.61
CA ASN A 308 -22.44 3.13 -5.13
C ASN A 308 -21.69 4.45 -5.39
N GLY A 309 -20.77 4.47 -6.36
CA GLY A 309 -19.86 5.58 -6.56
C GLY A 309 -20.51 6.79 -7.22
N ASP A 310 -20.33 7.97 -6.62
CA ASP A 310 -20.73 9.26 -7.21
C ASP A 310 -19.73 9.76 -8.28
N TYR A 311 -18.73 8.96 -8.63
CA TYR A 311 -17.58 9.37 -9.45
C TYR A 311 -17.25 8.38 -10.57
N VAL A 312 -16.81 8.92 -11.71
CA VAL A 312 -16.32 8.18 -12.87
C VAL A 312 -14.97 8.72 -13.35
N ILE A 313 -14.08 7.82 -13.76
CA ILE A 313 -12.86 8.15 -14.49
C ILE A 313 -13.12 7.93 -15.99
N VAL A 314 -13.07 9.01 -16.77
CA VAL A 314 -13.23 8.99 -18.23
C VAL A 314 -11.88 9.06 -18.94
N ASN A 315 -11.82 8.49 -20.14
CA ASN A 315 -10.58 8.27 -20.89
C ASN A 315 -9.48 7.60 -20.05
N PRO A 316 -9.76 6.47 -19.38
CA PRO A 316 -8.82 5.91 -18.43
C PRO A 316 -7.61 5.27 -19.13
N SER A 317 -6.48 5.34 -18.43
CA SER A 317 -5.32 4.49 -18.65
C SER A 317 -4.87 3.93 -17.30
N TRP A 318 -4.21 2.78 -17.30
CA TRP A 318 -3.81 2.16 -16.05
C TRP A 318 -2.46 1.47 -16.19
N ILE A 319 -1.77 1.34 -15.06
CA ILE A 319 -0.57 0.52 -14.93
C ILE A 319 -0.66 -0.30 -13.64
N PRO A 320 -0.13 -1.54 -13.62
CA PRO A 320 0.03 -2.27 -12.39
C PRO A 320 1.10 -1.60 -11.52
N ILE A 321 0.89 -1.61 -10.21
CA ILE A 321 1.88 -1.17 -9.23
C ILE A 321 2.17 -2.31 -8.25
N ASP A 322 3.34 -2.29 -7.62
CA ASP A 322 3.76 -3.39 -6.75
C ASP A 322 2.88 -3.50 -5.50
N ARG A 323 2.58 -2.37 -4.88
CA ARG A 323 1.79 -2.29 -3.63
C ARG A 323 1.20 -0.90 -3.42
N LEU A 324 0.13 -0.84 -2.64
CA LEU A 324 -0.36 0.38 -2.02
C LEU A 324 0.41 0.67 -0.73
N LEU A 325 0.50 1.95 -0.39
CA LEU A 325 0.97 2.40 0.91
C LEU A 325 -0.19 2.43 1.91
N ILE A 326 0.11 2.33 3.21
CA ILE A 326 -0.90 2.40 4.27
C ILE A 326 -1.82 3.62 4.12
N PRO A 327 -1.31 4.85 3.90
CA PRO A 327 -2.20 6.00 3.77
C PRO A 327 -3.13 5.92 2.56
N GLU A 328 -2.84 5.09 1.55
CA GLU A 328 -3.67 4.92 0.35
C GLU A 328 -4.84 3.93 0.53
N ILE A 329 -4.86 3.22 1.66
CA ILE A 329 -5.88 2.20 1.96
C ILE A 329 -6.82 2.68 3.06
N GLU A 330 -6.33 3.52 3.98
CA GLU A 330 -7.15 4.09 5.05
C GLU A 330 -8.37 4.82 4.48
N GLU A 331 -9.55 4.39 4.93
CA GLU A 331 -10.82 5.05 4.62
C GLU A 331 -10.77 6.51 5.04
N MET A 332 -11.40 7.35 4.25
CA MET A 332 -11.62 8.75 4.62
C MET A 332 -12.64 8.78 5.76
N SER A 333 -12.16 8.74 7.00
CA SER A 333 -13.00 9.02 8.15
C SER A 333 -13.24 10.52 8.23
N ASP A 334 -14.48 10.95 8.01
CA ASP A 334 -14.95 12.34 8.15
C ASP A 334 -14.73 12.91 9.56
#